data_AF-A0A957N5Y5-F1
#
_entry.id   AF-A0A957N5Y5-F1
#
_cell.length_a   1.000
_cell.length_b   1.000
_cell.length_c   1.000
_cell.angle_alpha   90.00
_cell.angle_beta   90.00
_cell.angle_gamma   90.00
#
_symmetry.space_group_name_H-M   'P 1'
#
loop_
_entity.id
_entity.type
_entity.pdbx_description
1 polymer ?
#
loop_
_entity_poly.entity_id
_entity_poly.type
_entity_poly.pdbx_seq_one_letter_code
_entity_poly.pdbx_strand_id
1 'polypeptide(L)'
;SLAYRFGAFQTPAQMALLDQLPAELAPAQVREALTAVICRMIEAPGTFDDDGWLRIGFAGRQPDLGEGYISTGSLYLCAAGLLPLGLPPSHPFWRDPPVPWTAQRIWRGDNLPSDHALRS
;
A
#
# COMPACT_ATOMS: atom_id res chain seq x y z
N SER A 1 1.51 5.88 -12.33
CA SER A 1 2.16 7.14 -11.95
C SER A 1 2.64 7.06 -10.51
N LEU A 2 3.84 7.59 -10.21
CA LEU A 2 4.37 7.73 -8.84
C LEU A 2 3.58 8.73 -7.99
N ALA A 3 2.95 9.72 -8.64
CA ALA A 3 2.16 10.76 -7.95
C ALA A 3 0.91 10.19 -7.26
N TYR A 4 0.47 8.98 -7.62
CA TYR A 4 -0.61 8.26 -6.94
C TYR A 4 -0.13 7.57 -5.65
N ARG A 5 1.12 7.78 -5.23
CA ARG A 5 1.67 7.29 -3.96
C ARG A 5 1.45 5.79 -3.79
N PHE A 6 0.68 5.40 -2.79
CA PHE A 6 0.38 4.00 -2.46
C PHE A 6 -0.71 3.39 -3.35
N GLY A 7 -1.24 4.11 -4.34
CA GLY A 7 -2.16 3.56 -5.33
C GLY A 7 -1.56 2.42 -6.16
N ALA A 8 -0.22 2.35 -6.27
CA ALA A 8 0.48 1.22 -6.88
C ALA A 8 0.22 -0.13 -6.16
N PHE A 9 -0.27 -0.08 -4.92
CA PHE A 9 -0.61 -1.26 -4.13
C PHE A 9 -2.10 -1.63 -4.20
N GLN A 10 -2.83 -1.15 -5.22
CA GLN A 10 -4.22 -1.52 -5.46
C GLN A 10 -4.43 -3.04 -5.49
N THR A 11 -3.61 -3.78 -6.24
CA THR A 11 -3.81 -5.24 -6.40
C THR A 11 -3.76 -5.99 -5.06
N PRO A 12 -2.70 -5.89 -4.22
CA PRO A 12 -2.71 -6.57 -2.93
C PRO A 12 -3.82 -6.07 -1.99
N ALA A 13 -4.16 -4.78 -2.04
CA ALA A 13 -5.28 -4.20 -1.29
C ALA A 13 -6.63 -4.79 -1.72
N GLN A 14 -6.85 -4.95 -3.02
CA GLN A 14 -8.06 -5.55 -3.60
C GLN A 14 -8.14 -7.05 -3.32
N MET A 15 -7.03 -7.79 -3.45
CA MET A 15 -7.00 -9.22 -3.13
C MET A 15 -7.28 -9.48 -1.64
N ALA A 16 -6.81 -8.60 -0.74
CA ALA A 16 -7.16 -8.65 0.67
C ALA A 16 -8.65 -8.37 0.91
N LEU A 17 -9.24 -7.37 0.23
CA LEU A 17 -10.68 -7.07 0.34
C LEU A 17 -11.56 -8.23 -0.15
N LEU A 18 -11.13 -8.92 -1.21
CA LEU A 18 -11.88 -10.01 -1.84
C LEU A 18 -11.62 -11.39 -1.22
N ASP A 19 -10.77 -11.48 -0.18
CA ASP A 19 -10.30 -12.75 0.39
C ASP A 19 -9.68 -13.70 -0.65
N GLN A 20 -8.87 -13.13 -1.55
CA GLN A 20 -8.20 -13.83 -2.66
C GLN A 20 -6.67 -13.76 -2.57
N LEU A 21 -6.12 -13.53 -1.38
CA LEU A 21 -4.68 -13.61 -1.16
C LEU A 21 -4.19 -15.06 -1.35
N PRO A 22 -2.99 -15.28 -1.92
CA PRO A 22 -2.35 -16.59 -1.95
C PRO A 22 -2.24 -17.19 -0.54
N ALA A 23 -2.29 -18.52 -0.43
CA ALA A 23 -2.27 -19.22 0.85
C ALA A 23 -0.99 -18.94 1.67
N GLU A 24 0.11 -18.62 0.99
CA GLU A 24 1.40 -18.29 1.57
C GLU A 24 1.44 -16.88 2.18
N LEU A 25 0.46 -16.03 1.86
CA LEU A 25 0.42 -14.62 2.23
C LEU A 25 -0.70 -14.37 3.25
N ALA A 26 -0.33 -14.31 4.53
CA ALA A 26 -1.28 -14.00 5.59
C ALA A 26 -1.88 -12.58 5.42
N PRO A 27 -3.19 -12.36 5.67
CA PRO A 27 -3.81 -11.03 5.59
C PRO A 27 -3.12 -9.98 6.47
N ALA A 28 -2.72 -10.35 7.69
CA ALA A 28 -1.98 -9.46 8.59
C ALA A 28 -0.62 -9.04 7.99
N GLN A 29 0.02 -9.91 7.20
CA GLN A 29 1.27 -9.58 6.51
C GLN A 29 1.07 -8.47 5.46
N VAL A 30 -0.08 -8.51 4.75
CA VAL A 30 -0.46 -7.47 3.79
C VAL A 30 -0.83 -6.17 4.51
N ARG A 31 -1.54 -6.24 5.65
CA ARG A 31 -1.81 -5.09 6.51
C ARG A 31 -0.52 -4.36 6.87
N GLU A 32 0.45 -5.08 7.46
CA GLU A 32 1.70 -4.45 7.91
C GLU A 32 2.46 -3.78 6.75
N ALA A 33 2.52 -4.44 5.58
CA ALA A 33 3.17 -3.88 4.39
C ALA A 33 2.46 -2.60 3.89
N LEU A 34 1.14 -2.65 3.72
CA LEU A 34 0.35 -1.51 3.24
C LEU A 34 0.44 -0.35 4.21
N THR A 35 0.23 -0.60 5.51
CA THR A 35 0.30 0.43 6.56
C THR A 35 1.66 1.12 6.57
N ALA A 36 2.76 0.36 6.51
CA ALA A 36 4.10 0.94 6.50
C ALA A 36 4.32 1.89 5.31
N VAL A 37 3.89 1.49 4.11
CA VAL A 37 4.04 2.33 2.91
C VAL A 37 3.12 3.56 2.97
N ILE A 38 1.86 3.37 3.35
CA ILE A 38 0.87 4.44 3.45
C ILE A 38 1.36 5.50 4.44
N CYS A 39 1.71 5.12 5.66
CA CYS A 39 2.21 6.04 6.68
C CYS A 39 3.47 6.77 6.19
N ARG A 40 4.45 6.04 5.62
CA ARG A 40 5.69 6.64 5.12
C ARG A 40 5.44 7.73 4.07
N MET A 41 4.42 7.57 3.23
CA MET A 41 4.09 8.50 2.15
C MET A 41 3.19 9.65 2.63
N ILE A 42 2.16 9.35 3.43
CA ILE A 42 1.14 10.32 3.88
C ILE A 42 1.67 11.24 4.96
N GLU A 43 2.47 10.72 5.90
CA GLU A 43 3.02 11.49 7.01
C GLU A 43 4.25 12.31 6.61
N ALA A 44 4.74 12.16 5.37
CA ALA A 44 5.86 12.94 4.87
C ALA A 44 5.52 14.45 4.88
N PRO A 45 6.38 15.32 5.46
CA PRO A 45 6.12 16.75 5.53
C PRO A 45 5.79 17.37 4.17
N GLY A 46 4.78 18.24 4.14
CA GLY A 46 4.33 18.91 2.92
C GLY A 46 3.52 18.01 1.97
N THR A 47 3.07 16.83 2.41
CA THR A 47 2.15 15.98 1.62
C THR A 47 0.80 16.64 1.42
N PHE A 48 0.30 17.36 2.42
CA PHE A 48 -0.91 18.15 2.34
C PHE A 48 -0.56 19.63 2.19
N ASP A 49 -1.44 20.39 1.53
CA ASP A 49 -1.46 21.84 1.60
C ASP A 49 -2.22 22.36 2.81
N ASP A 50 -2.27 23.69 2.91
CA ASP A 50 -2.80 24.41 4.07
C ASP A 50 -4.33 24.24 4.16
N ASP A 51 -4.97 23.84 3.04
CA ASP A 51 -6.39 23.51 2.93
C ASP A 51 -6.66 21.99 3.11
N GLY A 52 -5.61 21.18 3.31
CA GLY A 52 -5.71 19.74 3.53
C GLY A 52 -5.78 18.89 2.25
N TRP A 53 -5.47 19.45 1.08
CA TRP A 53 -5.41 18.70 -0.17
C TRP A 53 -4.05 18.06 -0.41
N LEU A 54 -4.05 16.91 -1.10
CA LEU A 54 -2.80 16.28 -1.52
C LEU A 54 -2.02 17.20 -2.47
N ARG A 55 -0.72 17.36 -2.20
CA ARG A 55 0.25 17.97 -3.11
C ARG A 55 0.89 16.90 -3.99
N ILE A 56 1.15 17.24 -5.26
CA ILE A 56 1.83 16.36 -6.21
C ILE A 56 3.17 15.93 -5.64
N GLY A 57 3.41 14.62 -5.59
CA GLY A 57 4.65 14.03 -5.12
C GLY A 57 4.48 12.59 -4.66
N PHE A 58 5.59 11.96 -4.27
CA PHE A 58 5.64 10.61 -3.74
C PHE A 58 5.70 10.61 -2.21
N ALA A 59 6.54 11.49 -1.64
CA ALA A 59 6.66 11.76 -0.21
C ALA A 59 6.91 13.26 -0.01
N GLY A 60 5.90 13.99 0.46
CA GLY A 60 5.90 15.46 0.49
C GLY A 60 5.51 16.08 -0.85
N ARG A 61 5.91 17.34 -1.08
CA ARG A 61 5.68 18.09 -2.31
C ARG A 61 6.85 17.93 -3.27
N GLN A 62 6.62 17.24 -4.38
CA GLN A 62 7.61 16.94 -5.42
C GLN A 62 6.95 17.12 -6.81
N PRO A 63 6.73 18.37 -7.25
CA PRO A 63 5.88 18.67 -8.42
C PRO A 63 6.42 18.09 -9.73
N ASP A 64 7.74 17.98 -9.87
CA ASP A 64 8.39 17.46 -11.09
C ASP A 64 8.14 15.96 -11.31
N LEU A 65 7.58 15.25 -10.33
CA LEU A 65 7.13 13.86 -10.47
C LEU A 65 5.74 13.73 -11.12
N GLY A 66 5.01 14.84 -11.28
CA GLY A 66 3.72 14.84 -11.95
C GLY A 66 3.89 14.77 -13.46
N GLU A 67 3.29 13.75 -14.10
CA GLU A 67 3.15 13.77 -15.56
C GLU A 67 2.16 14.88 -15.96
N GLY A 68 2.22 15.39 -17.20
CA GLY A 68 1.47 16.58 -17.63
C GLY A 68 -0.08 16.48 -17.55
N TYR A 69 -0.62 15.30 -17.27
CA TYR A 69 -2.06 15.06 -17.07
C TYR A 69 -2.47 14.97 -15.58
N ILE A 70 -1.50 15.05 -14.66
CA ILE A 70 -1.75 14.93 -13.23
C ILE A 70 -2.34 16.23 -12.69
N SER A 71 -3.47 16.11 -12.01
CA SER A 71 -4.09 17.17 -11.22
C SER A 71 -4.15 16.78 -9.75
N THR A 72 -4.45 17.72 -8.86
CA THR A 72 -4.74 17.44 -7.43
C THR A 72 -5.81 16.36 -7.27
N GLY A 73 -6.86 16.39 -8.10
CA GLY A 73 -7.91 15.36 -8.08
C GLY A 73 -7.39 13.97 -8.44
N SER A 74 -6.48 13.88 -9.41
CA SER A 74 -5.87 12.62 -9.85
C SER A 74 -5.09 11.93 -8.71
N LEU A 75 -4.55 12.69 -7.76
CA LEU A 75 -3.76 12.16 -6.64
C LEU A 75 -4.55 11.20 -5.75
N TYR A 76 -5.87 11.39 -5.67
CA TYR A 76 -6.76 10.57 -4.84
C TYR A 76 -6.96 9.15 -5.37
N LEU A 77 -6.44 8.82 -6.56
CA LEU A 77 -6.26 7.42 -6.97
C LEU A 77 -5.39 6.63 -5.99
N CYS A 78 -4.61 7.29 -5.13
CA CYS A 78 -3.94 6.64 -4.01
C CYS A 78 -4.91 5.82 -3.13
N ALA A 79 -6.17 6.26 -2.98
CA ALA A 79 -7.18 5.60 -2.14
C ALA A 79 -7.47 4.14 -2.56
N ALA A 80 -7.08 3.72 -3.76
CA ALA A 80 -7.12 2.31 -4.16
C ALA A 80 -6.27 1.39 -3.26
N GLY A 81 -5.25 1.92 -2.55
CA GLY A 81 -4.52 1.16 -1.53
C GLY A 81 -5.27 1.01 -0.20
N LEU A 82 -6.40 1.72 -0.01
CA LEU A 82 -7.25 1.67 1.19
C LEU A 82 -8.44 0.72 1.06
N LEU A 83 -8.54 -0.05 -0.03
CA LEU A 83 -9.62 -1.02 -0.24
C LEU A 83 -9.88 -1.96 0.97
N PRO A 84 -8.87 -2.44 1.73
CA PRO A 84 -9.10 -3.27 2.91
C PRO A 84 -9.97 -2.64 4.00
N LEU A 85 -10.16 -1.31 4.01
CA LEU A 85 -11.09 -0.65 4.93
C LEU A 85 -12.54 -1.12 4.76
N GLY A 86 -12.87 -1.79 3.65
CA GLY A 86 -14.17 -2.45 3.46
C GLY A 86 -14.33 -3.77 4.23
N LEU A 87 -13.27 -4.31 4.84
CA LEU A 87 -13.33 -5.56 5.61
C LEU A 87 -13.95 -5.34 7.00
N PRO A 88 -14.70 -6.31 7.54
CA PRO A 88 -15.29 -6.20 8.88
C PRO A 88 -14.20 -6.18 9.97
N PRO A 89 -14.39 -5.50 11.11
CA PRO A 89 -13.38 -5.42 12.17
C PRO A 89 -12.90 -6.76 12.74
N SER A 90 -13.72 -7.81 12.64
CA SER A 90 -13.40 -9.18 13.07
C SER A 90 -12.51 -9.95 12.08
N HIS A 91 -12.27 -9.41 10.89
CA HIS A 91 -11.50 -10.05 9.84
C HIS A 91 -10.05 -10.32 10.28
N PRO A 92 -9.43 -11.48 9.91
CA PRO A 92 -8.03 -11.78 10.20
C PRO A 92 -7.07 -10.66 9.80
N PHE A 93 -7.36 -9.94 8.71
CA PHE A 93 -6.58 -8.77 8.28
C PHE A 93 -6.43 -7.74 9.41
N TRP A 94 -7.47 -7.51 10.22
CA TRP A 94 -7.44 -6.56 11.33
C TRP A 94 -7.12 -7.19 12.69
N ARG A 95 -7.64 -8.38 12.94
CA ARG A 95 -7.62 -9.02 14.26
C ARG A 95 -6.31 -9.74 14.55
N ASP A 96 -5.72 -10.38 13.55
CA ASP A 96 -4.57 -11.25 13.78
C ASP A 96 -3.30 -10.41 14.08
N PRO A 97 -2.36 -10.94 14.89
CA PRO A 97 -1.18 -10.19 15.32
C PRO A 97 -0.33 -9.75 14.11
N PRO A 98 0.45 -8.65 14.24
CA PRO A 98 1.38 -8.20 13.21
C PRO A 98 2.33 -9.30 12.74
N VAL A 99 2.47 -9.45 11.43
CA VAL A 99 3.40 -10.40 10.79
C VAL A 99 4.33 -9.61 9.87
N PRO A 100 5.67 -9.79 9.96
CA PRO A 100 6.61 -9.09 9.10
C PRO A 100 6.37 -9.46 7.63
N TRP A 101 6.34 -8.46 6.74
CA TRP A 101 6.15 -8.72 5.31
C TRP A 101 7.38 -9.33 4.65
N THR A 102 7.17 -9.95 3.48
CA THR A 102 8.19 -10.74 2.77
C THR A 102 9.54 -10.04 2.70
N ALA A 103 9.58 -8.76 2.28
CA ALA A 103 10.84 -8.02 2.21
C ALA A 103 11.52 -7.86 3.59
N GLN A 104 10.78 -7.57 4.66
CA GLN A 104 11.37 -7.52 6.02
C GLN A 104 11.97 -8.87 6.43
N ARG A 105 11.28 -9.97 6.13
CA ARG A 105 11.76 -11.32 6.44
C ARG A 105 13.06 -11.64 5.70
N ILE A 106 13.10 -11.37 4.40
CA ILE A 106 14.31 -11.56 3.58
C ILE A 106 15.46 -10.68 4.07
N TRP A 107 15.23 -9.40 4.36
CA TRP A 107 16.27 -8.50 4.88
C TRP A 107 16.80 -8.89 6.27
N ARG A 108 16.03 -9.66 7.06
CA ARG A 108 16.46 -10.22 8.35
C ARG A 108 17.29 -11.50 8.21
N GLY A 109 17.35 -12.09 7.01
CA GLY A 109 18.01 -13.37 6.76
C GLY A 109 17.11 -14.59 7.00
N ASP A 110 15.78 -14.42 7.06
CA ASP A 110 14.86 -15.55 7.12
C ASP A 110 14.98 -16.39 5.84
N ASN A 111 15.03 -17.72 5.99
CA ASN A 111 15.02 -18.63 4.86
C ASN A 111 13.59 -18.87 4.37
N LEU A 112 13.24 -18.34 3.19
CA LEU A 112 11.93 -18.51 2.54
C LEU A 112 12.08 -19.30 1.24
N PRO A 113 11.05 -20.07 0.82
CA PRO A 113 11.07 -20.76 -0.47
C PRO A 113 11.23 -19.76 -1.62
N SER A 114 11.87 -20.21 -2.71
CA SER A 114 11.97 -19.43 -3.94
C SER A 114 10.59 -19.15 -4.52
N ASP A 115 10.39 -17.92 -4.98
CA ASP A 115 9.19 -17.57 -5.74
C ASP A 115 9.17 -18.30 -7.09
N HIS A 116 7.98 -18.72 -7.52
CA HIS A 116 7.78 -19.45 -8.75
C HIS A 116 6.61 -18.84 -9.51
N ALA A 117 6.76 -18.69 -10.83
CA ALA A 117 5.66 -18.26 -11.69
C ALA A 117 4.47 -19.22 -11.51
N LEU A 118 3.27 -18.65 -11.37
CA LEU A 118 2.04 -19.43 -11.39
C LEU A 118 1.99 -20.22 -12.70
N ARG A 119 1.76 -21.54 -12.62
CA ARG A 119 1.56 -22.36 -13.82
C ARG A 119 0.22 -21.96 -14.43
N SER A 120 0.26 -21.50 -15.68
CA SER A 120 -0.91 -21.19 -16.52
C SER A 120 -1.68 -22.45 -16.90
#